data_AF-A0A7R9YQS1-F1
#
_entry.id   AF-A0A7R9YQS1-F1
#
_cell.length_a   1.000
_cell.length_b   1.000
_cell.length_c   1.000
_cell.angle_alpha   90.00
_cell.angle_beta   90.00
_cell.angle_gamma   90.00
#
_symmetry.space_group_name_H-M   'P 1'
#
loop_
_entity.id
_entity.type
_entity.pdbx_description
1 polymer ?
#
loop_
_entity_poly.entity_id
_entity_poly.type
_entity_poly.pdbx_seq_one_letter_code
_entity_poly.pdbx_strand_id
1 'polypeptide(L)'
;MSDDEVYWFVTLNSEAGTSSRVGMSHKDMAAEVQSLMGGFSSAWGLPQLLKATPPHMLTRSRCGDRWTAGEFGRGRVTLAGDAAHPMTPNLGQGGCTAL
;
A
#
# COMPACT_ATOMS: atom_id res chain seq x y z
N MET A 1 0.78 -17.82 4.19
CA MET A 1 -0.34 -17.36 5.01
C MET A 1 -1.03 -18.58 5.54
N SER A 2 -1.18 -18.67 6.85
CA SER A 2 -2.07 -19.65 7.48
C SER A 2 -3.53 -19.23 7.33
N ASP A 3 -4.46 -20.12 7.65
CA ASP A 3 -5.90 -19.86 7.59
C ASP A 3 -6.36 -18.75 8.57
N ASP A 4 -5.53 -18.41 9.56
CA ASP A 4 -5.80 -17.40 10.58
C ASP A 4 -5.12 -16.04 10.31
N GLU A 5 -4.44 -15.90 9.17
CA GLU A 5 -3.75 -14.67 8.79
C GLU A 5 -4.53 -13.89 7.74
N VAL A 6 -4.72 -12.60 7.99
CA VAL A 6 -5.33 -11.68 7.05
C VAL A 6 -4.34 -10.59 6.69
N TYR A 7 -4.15 -10.37 5.39
CA TYR A 7 -3.51 -9.18 4.86
C TYR A 7 -4.57 -8.11 4.60
N TRP A 8 -4.29 -6.88 5.02
CA TRP A 8 -5.19 -5.75 4.81
C TRP A 8 -4.39 -4.48 4.53
N PHE A 9 -5.02 -3.54 3.82
CA PHE A 9 -4.47 -2.22 3.58
C PHE A 9 -5.61 -1.20 3.47
N VAL A 10 -5.27 0.07 3.69
CA VAL A 10 -6.15 1.21 3.41
C VAL A 10 -5.38 2.22 2.58
N THR A 11 -6.03 2.77 1.55
CA THR A 11 -5.46 3.82 0.71
C THR A 11 -6.11 5.16 1.05
N LEU A 12 -5.28 6.18 1.20
CA LEU A 12 -5.71 7.54 1.48
C LEU A 12 -5.19 8.43 0.36
N ASN A 13 -6.06 9.27 -0.18
CA ASN A 13 -5.63 10.29 -1.12
C ASN A 13 -4.78 11.33 -0.39
N SER A 14 -3.65 11.69 -0.99
CA SER A 14 -2.75 12.73 -0.48
C SER A 14 -2.25 13.58 -1.64
N GLU A 15 -1.98 14.86 -1.38
CA GLU A 15 -1.43 15.74 -2.40
C GLU A 15 -0.07 15.24 -2.92
N ALA A 16 0.15 15.38 -4.22
CA ALA A 16 1.41 15.07 -4.85
C ALA A 16 2.54 15.91 -4.22
N GLY A 17 3.63 15.25 -3.78
CA GLY A 17 4.75 15.92 -3.11
C GLY A 17 4.64 15.97 -1.58
N THR A 18 3.54 15.49 -0.98
CA THR A 18 3.50 15.27 0.47
C THR A 18 4.65 14.35 0.85
N SER A 19 5.50 14.81 1.78
CA SER A 19 6.66 14.06 2.23
C SER A 19 6.20 12.71 2.76
N SER A 20 6.87 11.65 2.30
CA SER A 20 6.71 10.34 2.89
C SER A 20 7.08 10.48 4.37
N ARG A 21 6.16 10.11 5.28
CA ARG A 21 6.40 10.12 6.74
C ARG A 21 7.36 9.01 7.18
N VAL A 22 8.46 8.85 6.43
CA VAL A 22 9.53 7.88 6.65
C VAL A 22 10.13 8.13 8.03
N GLY A 23 10.30 7.06 8.80
CA GLY A 23 10.83 7.14 10.16
C GLY A 23 9.78 7.47 11.24
N MET A 24 8.49 7.52 10.90
CA MET A 24 7.43 7.55 11.91
C MET A 24 7.53 6.33 12.82
N SER A 25 7.36 6.53 14.13
CA SER A 25 7.36 5.42 15.08
C SER A 25 6.14 4.52 14.87
N HIS A 26 6.27 3.23 15.17
CA HIS A 26 5.14 2.28 15.11
C HIS A 26 3.95 2.72 15.97
N LYS A 27 4.21 3.39 17.09
CA LYS A 27 3.17 3.92 17.99
C LYS A 27 2.38 5.05 17.34
N ASP A 28 3.09 5.99 16.71
CA ASP A 28 2.45 7.12 16.03
C ASP A 28 1.66 6.64 14.81
N MET A 29 2.17 5.62 14.11
CA MET A 29 1.46 5.00 12.99
C MET A 29 0.16 4.32 13.45
N ALA A 30 0.19 3.56 14.55
CA ALA A 30 -1.00 2.94 15.11
C ALA A 30 -2.07 3.98 15.51
N ALA A 31 -1.64 5.08 16.16
CA ALA A 31 -2.53 6.16 16.54
C ALA A 31 -3.15 6.88 15.32
N GLU A 32 -2.36 7.11 14.27
CA GLU A 32 -2.85 7.72 13.03
C GLU A 32 -3.89 6.83 12.36
N VAL A 33 -3.60 5.53 12.19
CA VAL A 33 -4.53 4.58 11.58
C VAL A 33 -5.83 4.47 12.39
N GLN A 34 -5.74 4.44 13.73
CA GLN A 34 -6.91 4.43 14.59
C GLN A 34 -7.80 5.66 14.37
N SER A 35 -7.20 6.85 14.24
CA SER A 35 -7.91 8.09 13.93
C SER A 35 -8.60 8.03 12.57
N LEU A 36 -7.88 7.56 11.54
CA LEU A 36 -8.40 7.44 10.18
C LEU A 36 -9.56 6.44 10.09
N MET A 37 -9.45 5.31 10.78
CA MET A 37 -10.49 4.29 10.79
C MET A 37 -11.75 4.70 11.56
N GLY A 38 -11.67 5.73 12.41
CA GLY A 38 -12.84 6.29 13.10
C GLY A 38 -13.92 6.84 12.17
N GLY A 39 -13.57 7.17 10.91
CA GLY A 39 -14.54 7.60 9.89
C GLY A 39 -15.32 6.45 9.23
N PHE A 40 -14.96 5.19 9.50
CA PHE A 40 -15.59 4.02 8.91
C PHE A 40 -16.56 3.37 9.91
N SER A 41 -17.54 2.63 9.38
CA SER A 41 -18.52 1.92 10.21
C SER A 41 -17.84 0.88 11.10
N SER A 42 -18.17 0.88 12.39
CA SER A 42 -17.71 -0.14 13.35
C SER A 42 -18.20 -1.55 13.00
N ALA A 43 -19.23 -1.67 12.17
CA ALA A 43 -19.76 -2.95 11.70
C ALA A 43 -18.76 -3.75 10.83
N TRP A 44 -17.71 -3.10 10.33
CA TRP A 44 -16.70 -3.72 9.46
C TRP A 44 -15.57 -4.41 10.24
N GLY A 45 -15.65 -4.44 11.58
CA GLY A 45 -14.65 -5.14 12.41
C GLY A 45 -13.28 -4.47 12.47
N LEU A 46 -13.15 -3.23 11.98
CA LEU A 46 -11.88 -2.50 11.91
C LEU A 46 -11.24 -2.28 13.29
N PRO A 47 -11.98 -1.97 14.38
CA PRO A 47 -11.38 -1.84 15.70
C PRO A 47 -10.71 -3.15 16.18
N GLN A 48 -11.31 -4.30 15.89
CA GLN A 48 -10.78 -5.61 16.23
C GLN A 48 -9.54 -5.93 15.40
N LEU A 49 -9.59 -5.63 14.10
CA LEU A 49 -8.46 -5.79 13.18
C LEU A 49 -7.24 -4.98 13.63
N LEU A 50 -7.43 -3.71 14.01
CA LEU A 50 -6.35 -2.87 14.53
C LEU A 50 -5.80 -3.39 15.85
N LYS A 51 -6.67 -3.81 16.77
CA LYS A 51 -6.24 -4.38 18.05
C LYS A 51 -5.43 -5.66 17.86
N ALA A 52 -5.76 -6.46 16.84
CA ALA A 52 -5.06 -7.69 16.51
C ALA A 52 -3.77 -7.47 15.73
N THR A 53 -3.55 -6.29 15.14
CA THR A 53 -2.35 -5.98 14.35
C THR A 53 -1.24 -5.42 15.25
N PRO A 54 -0.10 -6.12 15.43
CA PRO A 54 1.02 -5.59 16.20
C PRO A 54 1.55 -4.29 15.55
N PRO A 55 1.86 -3.23 16.32
CA PRO A 55 2.30 -1.96 15.75
C PRO A 55 3.52 -2.05 14.83
N HIS A 56 4.44 -2.98 15.09
CA HIS A 56 5.63 -3.19 14.28
C HIS A 56 5.38 -3.88 12.93
N MET A 57 4.18 -4.42 12.72
CA MET A 57 3.73 -4.95 11.43
C MET A 57 3.02 -3.89 10.57
N LEU A 58 2.70 -2.73 11.14
CA LEU A 58 2.13 -1.64 10.37
C LEU A 58 3.22 -1.02 9.49
N THR A 59 2.94 -0.96 8.19
CA THR A 59 3.80 -0.31 7.21
C THR A 59 3.06 0.83 6.54
N ARG A 60 3.79 1.89 6.19
CA ARG A 60 3.26 2.99 5.39
C ARG A 60 4.13 3.20 4.16
N SER A 61 3.51 3.05 3.00
CA SER A 61 4.13 3.28 1.70
C SER A 61 3.35 4.35 0.95
N ARG A 62 4.06 5.15 0.15
CA ARG A 62 3.36 5.95 -0.87
C ARG A 62 2.85 4.99 -1.94
N CYS A 63 1.57 5.08 -2.23
CA CYS A 63 0.94 4.37 -3.32
C CYS A 63 0.75 5.33 -4.48
N GLY A 64 1.28 4.99 -5.64
CA GLY A 64 1.14 5.78 -6.86
C GLY A 64 1.28 4.88 -8.07
N ASP A 65 0.62 5.27 -9.15
CA ASP A 65 0.77 4.67 -10.46
C ASP A 65 1.53 5.62 -11.39
N ARG A 66 1.82 5.14 -12.59
CA ARG A 66 2.32 6.00 -13.67
C ARG A 66 1.73 5.52 -14.97
N TRP A 67 1.14 6.44 -15.73
CA TRP A 67 0.82 6.16 -17.12
C TRP A 67 2.11 5.88 -17.89
N THR A 68 2.26 4.66 -18.39
CA THR A 68 3.43 4.28 -19.18
C THR A 68 3.04 4.30 -20.65
N ALA A 69 3.54 5.31 -21.36
CA ALA A 69 3.48 5.40 -22.81
C ALA A 69 4.92 5.39 -23.35
N GLY A 70 5.18 4.59 -24.38
CA GLY A 70 6.46 4.57 -25.09
C GLY A 70 7.12 3.19 -25.17
N GLU A 71 8.38 3.20 -25.62
CA GLU A 71 9.19 2.00 -25.77
C GLU A 71 9.76 1.54 -24.42
N PHE A 72 9.57 0.26 -24.09
CA PHE A 72 10.13 -0.36 -22.89
C PHE A 72 11.52 -0.96 -23.10
N GLY A 73 12.15 -0.79 -24.26
CA GLY A 73 13.43 -1.43 -24.53
C GLY A 73 14.30 -0.70 -25.53
N ARG A 74 15.61 -0.92 -25.43
CA ARG A 74 16.62 -0.42 -26.36
C ARG A 74 17.72 -1.46 -26.54
N GLY A 75 17.91 -1.92 -27.77
CA GLY A 75 18.90 -2.95 -28.10
C GLY A 75 18.59 -4.28 -27.40
N ARG A 76 19.46 -4.71 -26.48
CA ARG A 76 19.34 -5.98 -25.74
C ARG A 76 18.80 -5.83 -24.32
N VAL A 77 18.26 -4.66 -23.97
CA VAL A 77 17.78 -4.34 -22.62
C VAL A 77 16.33 -3.89 -22.69
N THR A 78 15.50 -4.38 -21.77
CA THR A 78 14.08 -4.01 -21.63
C THR A 78 13.69 -3.82 -20.17
N LEU A 79 12.66 -3.01 -19.93
CA LEU A 79 11.99 -2.82 -18.66
C LEU A 79 10.90 -3.88 -18.49
N ALA A 80 10.75 -4.39 -17.27
CA ALA A 80 9.68 -5.31 -16.89
C ALA A 80 9.23 -4.99 -15.45
N GLY A 81 8.06 -5.50 -15.05
CA GLY A 81 7.51 -5.25 -13.73
C GLY A 81 7.23 -3.76 -13.48
N ASP A 82 7.42 -3.32 -12.24
CA ASP A 82 7.19 -1.92 -11.83
C ASP A 82 8.04 -0.90 -12.60
N ALA A 83 9.16 -1.32 -13.21
CA ALA A 83 9.95 -0.43 -14.08
C ALA A 83 9.18 -0.07 -15.36
N ALA A 84 8.38 -1.00 -15.89
CA ALA A 84 7.59 -0.82 -17.10
C ALA A 84 6.14 -0.39 -16.82
N HIS A 85 5.52 -0.87 -15.73
CA HIS A 85 4.09 -0.70 -15.49
C HIS A 85 3.76 -0.63 -13.99
N PRO A 86 4.22 0.40 -13.26
CA PRO A 86 3.87 0.55 -11.85
C PRO A 86 2.39 0.92 -11.72
N MET A 87 1.69 0.22 -10.83
CA MET A 87 0.25 0.35 -10.63
C MET A 87 -0.10 0.40 -9.14
N THR A 88 -1.26 0.94 -8.83
CA THR A 88 -1.82 0.88 -7.47
C THR A 88 -2.24 -0.58 -7.15
N PRO A 89 -2.21 -1.01 -5.87
CA PRO A 89 -2.44 -2.40 -5.50
C PRO A 89 -3.92 -2.81 -5.57
N ASN A 90 -4.83 -1.90 -5.93
CA ASN A 90 -6.27 -2.09 -5.87
C ASN A 90 -6.78 -3.31 -6.66
N LEU A 91 -6.10 -3.68 -7.76
CA LEU A 91 -6.47 -4.85 -8.57
C LEU A 91 -5.64 -6.10 -8.24
N GLY A 92 -4.59 -5.99 -7.41
CA GLY A 92 -3.68 -7.09 -7.12
C GLY A 92 -2.93 -7.64 -8.35
N GLN A 93 -2.90 -6.90 -9.47
CA GLN A 93 -2.37 -7.39 -10.75
C GLN A 93 -0.90 -7.06 -11.01
N GLY A 94 -0.24 -6.30 -10.14
CA GLY A 94 1.14 -5.86 -10.39
C GLY A 94 2.10 -7.02 -10.61
N GLY A 95 2.11 -7.97 -9.66
CA GLY A 95 2.94 -9.18 -9.76
C GLY A 95 2.54 -10.08 -10.93
N CYS A 96 1.25 -10.29 -11.16
CA CYS A 96 0.76 -11.12 -12.26
C CYS A 96 1.13 -10.56 -13.64
N THR A 97 1.16 -9.24 -13.78
CA THR A 97 1.52 -8.57 -15.04
C THR A 97 3.03 -8.66 -15.32
N ALA A 98 3.84 -8.86 -14.28
CA ALA A 98 5.28 -8.97 -14.38
C ALA A 98 5.77 -10.38 -14.77
N LEU A 99 4.93 -11.42 -14.61
CA LEU A 99 5.24 -12.83 -14.86
C LEU A 99 4.79 -13.25 -16.26
#